data_AF-A0A0G1XN07-F1
#
_entry.id   AF-A0A0G1XN07-F1
#
_cell.length_a   1.000
_cell.length_b   1.000
_cell.length_c   1.000
_cell.angle_alpha   90.00
_cell.angle_beta   90.00
_cell.angle_gamma   90.00
#
_symmetry.space_group_name_H-M   'P 1'
#
loop_
_entity.id
_entity.type
_entity.pdbx_description
1 polymer ?
#
loop_
_entity_poly.entity_id
_entity_poly.type
_entity_poly.pdbx_seq_one_letter_code
_entity_poly.pdbx_strand_id
1 'polypeptide(L)'
;MSASNAEAGGRIIGIRPRVKKTTMLEARPTQVFILYPDGREAALELPDTEAETDFIAGILPVVWRGVKPEDSVKDLPFISHGMWEEVDEEQAAKRLPQHLVRTKKGRKKVAIHALTKVPVALEGLRSGDKVAMVLGAGNAFALTIAERGIKIGCELFRCPTKVPKDHRGEEDTKDEDAKLLATLLSKDPSLFYLMEERHQQLTRVAVAFRDRYISMQRRIRVLQQRLQQARDEAILSGARRTDPATSIEDTLMATAKAHPDVLDEEEIEKEFEEKLAEALEKVPVWNEILEPIEGMGVSIGARIIAAAQDIRRFEVKTDAQAKAESYAREHEHEKLGRFEEDIHLVADKLKSDSTRFQILQLVRSAKRAAGKEEEAVLLDQALEEYALRRKLRMHSESKGANKMKAYLGVHLMMGGKYADWPEAKQFPSRRNIAGSGRPANWQQIGRQGLYLFAKQTEYRPSSEWGAKRKVWKGGIAERKQPLNDAALAQAEAEGKENARIPWPKARINKASGWRTASRFVEWLFRTWLDWETRGGRTPSSWLFPSRVRCRTPTPNRPPDNS
;
A
#
# COMPACT_ATOMS: atom_id res chain seq x y z
N MET A 1 22.82 -37.13 -14.95
CA MET A 1 23.81 -36.92 -13.87
C MET A 1 23.06 -36.41 -12.66
N SER A 2 22.74 -37.28 -11.71
CA SER A 2 22.06 -36.95 -10.47
C SER A 2 23.08 -36.53 -9.42
N ALA A 3 23.16 -35.23 -9.15
CA ALA A 3 23.98 -34.70 -8.08
C ALA A 3 23.36 -35.02 -6.71
N SER A 4 24.20 -35.56 -5.83
CA SER A 4 23.95 -35.90 -4.45
C SER A 4 23.52 -34.69 -3.61
N ASN A 5 22.58 -34.94 -2.68
CA ASN A 5 22.12 -34.05 -1.60
C ASN A 5 23.25 -33.65 -0.64
N ALA A 6 24.18 -32.79 -1.08
CA ALA A 6 24.81 -31.86 -0.16
C ALA A 6 23.76 -30.82 0.22
N GLU A 7 23.74 -30.37 1.48
CA GLU A 7 22.93 -29.22 1.93
C GLU A 7 23.35 -27.96 1.13
N ALA A 8 22.80 -27.86 -0.08
CA ALA A 8 23.15 -26.87 -1.07
C ALA A 8 22.48 -25.56 -0.69
N GLY A 9 23.22 -24.66 -0.04
CA GLY A 9 22.80 -23.27 0.05
C GLY A 9 22.47 -22.78 -1.36
N GLY A 10 21.21 -22.42 -1.61
CA GLY A 10 20.79 -21.92 -2.91
C GLY A 10 21.42 -20.54 -3.21
N ARG A 11 21.38 -20.12 -4.48
CA ARG A 11 21.95 -18.83 -4.89
C ARG A 11 21.13 -17.69 -4.29
N ILE A 12 21.77 -16.57 -4.03
CA ILE A 12 21.10 -15.36 -3.54
C ILE A 12 21.05 -14.34 -4.67
N ILE A 13 19.85 -13.90 -5.02
CA ILE A 13 19.60 -13.06 -6.20
C ILE A 13 19.03 -11.72 -5.75
N GLY A 14 19.75 -10.62 -5.95
CA GLY A 14 19.20 -9.28 -5.74
C GLY A 14 18.66 -8.71 -7.05
N ILE A 15 17.43 -8.19 -7.04
CA ILE A 15 16.81 -7.63 -8.23
C ILE A 15 16.35 -6.20 -7.99
N ARG A 16 16.81 -5.31 -8.87
CA ARG A 16 16.27 -3.96 -9.01
C ARG A 16 15.40 -3.89 -10.27
N PRO A 17 14.08 -3.83 -10.14
CA PRO A 17 13.17 -3.82 -11.28
C PRO A 17 13.26 -2.50 -12.06
N ARG A 18 13.03 -2.61 -13.37
CA ARG A 18 13.02 -1.50 -14.34
C ARG A 18 12.10 -0.36 -13.92
N VAL A 19 12.61 0.86 -14.09
CA VAL A 19 11.81 2.09 -14.05
C VAL A 19 11.52 2.50 -15.49
N LYS A 20 10.27 2.37 -15.93
CA LYS A 20 9.90 2.46 -17.36
C LYS A 20 10.25 3.80 -18.02
N LYS A 21 10.36 4.92 -17.28
CA LYS A 21 10.87 6.22 -17.77
C LYS A 21 11.50 7.01 -16.62
N THR A 22 12.76 7.41 -16.75
CA THR A 22 13.36 8.48 -15.92
C THR A 22 12.98 9.85 -16.46
N THR A 23 13.26 10.91 -15.70
CA THR A 23 13.09 12.32 -16.15
C THR A 23 13.81 12.59 -17.49
N MET A 24 14.90 11.86 -17.76
CA MET A 24 15.72 11.95 -18.98
C MET A 24 15.28 11.02 -20.12
N LEU A 25 14.12 10.34 -20.01
CA LEU A 25 13.60 9.38 -21.01
C LEU A 25 14.47 8.13 -21.30
N GLU A 26 15.62 7.97 -20.66
CA GLU A 26 16.46 6.78 -20.76
C GLU A 26 15.77 5.55 -20.15
N ALA A 27 15.71 4.45 -20.92
CA ALA A 27 15.20 3.18 -20.43
C ALA A 27 16.27 2.50 -19.57
N ARG A 28 15.98 2.29 -18.28
CA ARG A 28 16.86 1.50 -17.40
C ARG A 28 16.39 0.04 -17.39
N PRO A 29 17.24 -0.94 -17.72
CA PRO A 29 16.88 -2.36 -17.66
C PRO A 29 16.60 -2.81 -16.22
N THR A 30 15.95 -3.95 -16.05
CA THR A 30 15.90 -4.63 -14.76
C THR A 30 17.28 -5.21 -14.48
N GLN A 31 17.89 -4.84 -13.36
CA GLN A 31 19.21 -5.33 -12.97
C GLN A 31 19.04 -6.52 -12.05
N VAL A 32 19.74 -7.60 -12.37
CA VAL A 32 19.79 -8.83 -11.59
C VAL A 32 21.23 -9.06 -11.17
N PHE A 33 21.44 -9.34 -9.89
CA PHE A 33 22.73 -9.70 -9.35
C PHE A 33 22.64 -11.04 -8.64
N ILE A 34 23.51 -11.98 -8.99
CA ILE A 34 23.49 -13.37 -8.49
C ILE A 34 24.76 -13.60 -7.70
N LEU A 35 24.61 -13.97 -6.43
CA LEU A 35 25.66 -14.48 -5.56
C LEU A 35 25.56 -16.00 -5.52
N TYR A 36 26.62 -16.66 -6.01
CA TYR A 36 26.73 -18.11 -6.00
C TYR A 36 27.31 -18.60 -4.66
N PRO A 37 26.99 -19.84 -4.24
CA PRO A 37 27.50 -20.39 -2.98
C PRO A 37 29.02 -20.53 -2.92
N ASP A 38 29.67 -20.63 -4.08
CA ASP A 38 31.13 -20.70 -4.24
C ASP A 38 31.81 -19.32 -4.23
N GLY A 39 31.06 -18.25 -3.96
CA GLY A 39 31.55 -16.88 -3.93
C GLY A 39 31.63 -16.20 -5.30
N ARG A 40 31.26 -16.89 -6.40
CA ARG A 40 31.16 -16.22 -7.70
C ARG A 40 30.02 -15.21 -7.70
N GLU A 41 30.19 -14.16 -8.50
CA GLU A 41 29.19 -13.12 -8.72
C GLU A 41 28.82 -13.06 -10.21
N ALA A 42 27.55 -12.79 -10.53
CA ALA A 42 27.13 -12.47 -11.88
C ALA A 42 26.14 -11.29 -11.87
N ALA A 43 26.31 -10.37 -12.82
CA ALA A 43 25.39 -9.25 -13.04
C ALA A 43 24.75 -9.40 -14.43
N LEU A 44 23.43 -9.27 -14.49
CA LEU A 44 22.63 -9.36 -15.71
C LEU A 44 21.74 -8.13 -15.84
N GLU A 45 21.53 -7.70 -17.07
CA GLU A 45 20.57 -6.64 -17.41
C GLU A 45 19.46 -7.22 -18.27
N LEU A 46 18.22 -7.06 -17.83
CA LEU A 46 17.02 -7.50 -18.54
C LEU A 46 16.38 -6.28 -19.23
N PRO A 47 16.51 -6.13 -20.56
CA PRO A 47 16.09 -4.93 -21.27
C PRO A 47 14.57 -4.71 -21.27
N ASP A 48 13.79 -5.80 -21.26
CA ASP A 48 12.34 -5.77 -21.44
C ASP A 48 11.62 -6.88 -20.66
N THR A 49 10.29 -6.89 -20.82
CA THR A 49 9.39 -7.85 -20.17
C THR A 49 9.64 -9.29 -20.64
N GLU A 50 10.14 -9.49 -21.86
CA GLU A 50 10.41 -10.82 -22.42
C GLU A 50 11.64 -11.42 -21.72
N ALA A 51 12.73 -10.65 -21.62
CA ALA A 51 13.90 -11.05 -20.84
C ALA A 51 13.59 -11.28 -19.34
N GLU A 52 12.70 -10.47 -18.75
CA GLU A 52 12.16 -10.73 -17.41
C GLU A 52 11.44 -12.09 -17.32
N THR A 53 10.62 -12.41 -18.31
CA THR A 53 9.86 -13.68 -18.37
C THR A 53 10.79 -14.86 -18.57
N ASP A 54 11.77 -14.74 -19.46
CA ASP A 54 12.79 -15.76 -19.72
C ASP A 54 13.64 -16.04 -18.49
N PHE A 55 14.04 -14.99 -17.77
CA PHE A 55 14.76 -15.11 -16.51
C PHE A 55 13.93 -15.87 -15.46
N ILE A 56 12.64 -15.56 -15.32
CA ILE A 56 11.73 -16.30 -14.42
C ILE A 56 11.60 -17.76 -14.85
N ALA A 57 11.54 -18.02 -16.15
CA ALA A 57 11.39 -19.35 -16.71
C ALA A 57 12.66 -20.20 -16.59
N GLY A 58 13.84 -19.59 -16.37
CA GLY A 58 15.12 -20.31 -16.33
C GLY A 58 15.77 -20.46 -17.69
N ILE A 59 15.35 -19.66 -18.68
CA ILE A 59 15.70 -19.83 -20.10
C ILE A 59 16.34 -18.57 -20.71
N LEU A 60 16.80 -17.62 -19.89
CA LEU A 60 17.44 -16.40 -20.39
C LEU A 60 18.81 -16.72 -21.02
N PRO A 61 19.03 -16.47 -22.31
CA PRO A 61 20.34 -16.67 -22.92
C PRO A 61 21.41 -15.73 -22.35
N VAL A 62 22.53 -16.29 -21.88
CA VAL A 62 23.68 -15.50 -21.38
C VAL A 62 24.96 -15.72 -22.17
N VAL A 63 25.11 -16.88 -22.83
CA VAL A 63 26.25 -17.17 -23.71
C VAL A 63 25.72 -17.68 -25.05
N TRP A 64 26.29 -17.16 -26.12
CA TRP A 64 25.92 -17.47 -27.49
C TRP A 64 27.08 -18.12 -28.22
N ARG A 65 26.80 -19.08 -29.11
CA ARG A 65 27.79 -19.61 -30.07
C ARG A 65 27.25 -19.53 -31.49
N GLY A 66 28.17 -19.56 -32.45
CA GLY A 66 27.82 -19.77 -33.85
C GLY A 66 27.13 -21.13 -34.06
N VAL A 67 26.23 -21.16 -35.03
CA VAL A 67 25.52 -22.39 -35.42
C VAL A 67 26.50 -23.37 -36.06
N LYS A 68 26.47 -24.62 -35.61
CA LYS A 68 27.26 -25.72 -36.13
C LYS A 68 26.47 -26.52 -37.16
N PRO A 69 27.14 -27.28 -38.05
CA PRO A 69 26.47 -28.14 -39.02
C PRO A 69 25.57 -29.21 -38.42
N GLU A 70 25.75 -29.60 -37.16
CA GLU A 70 24.86 -30.54 -36.47
C GLU A 70 23.61 -29.89 -35.83
N ASP A 71 23.54 -28.56 -35.74
CA ASP A 71 22.41 -27.89 -35.11
C ASP A 71 21.21 -27.92 -36.06
N SER A 72 20.11 -28.52 -35.62
CA SER A 72 18.85 -28.51 -36.36
C SER A 72 17.85 -27.61 -35.65
N VAL A 73 17.18 -26.74 -36.42
CA VAL A 73 16.10 -25.89 -35.92
C VAL A 73 15.03 -26.71 -35.19
N LYS A 74 14.78 -27.95 -35.61
CA LYS A 74 13.74 -28.79 -35.00
C LYS A 74 14.15 -29.36 -33.64
N ASP A 75 15.45 -29.50 -33.40
CA ASP A 75 15.99 -30.25 -32.27
C ASP A 75 16.50 -29.33 -31.15
N LEU A 76 16.48 -28.01 -31.37
CA LEU A 76 16.91 -27.02 -30.38
C LEU A 76 15.75 -26.69 -29.41
N PRO A 77 15.88 -27.00 -28.11
CA PRO A 77 14.80 -26.80 -27.13
C PRO A 77 14.43 -25.33 -26.87
N PHE A 78 15.28 -24.37 -27.29
CA PHE A 78 15.10 -22.93 -27.07
C PHE A 78 15.21 -22.15 -28.36
N ILE A 79 14.64 -22.67 -29.43
CA ILE A 79 14.76 -22.07 -30.75
C ILE A 79 14.13 -20.67 -30.87
N SER A 80 13.10 -20.40 -30.08
CA SER A 80 12.50 -19.06 -29.93
C SER A 80 13.54 -18.00 -29.58
N HIS A 81 14.61 -18.40 -28.89
CA HIS A 81 15.70 -17.55 -28.44
C HIS A 81 16.89 -17.55 -29.40
N GLY A 82 16.81 -18.18 -30.58
CA GLY A 82 17.87 -18.10 -31.58
C GLY A 82 18.07 -16.66 -32.09
N MET A 83 19.30 -16.29 -32.48
CA MET A 83 19.51 -15.05 -33.22
C MET A 83 19.27 -15.30 -34.71
N TRP A 84 18.28 -14.61 -35.26
CA TRP A 84 17.83 -14.76 -36.63
C TRP A 84 18.26 -13.58 -37.49
N GLU A 85 18.76 -13.86 -38.68
CA GLU A 85 19.08 -12.87 -39.71
C GLU A 85 18.13 -13.08 -40.89
N GLU A 86 17.47 -12.02 -41.38
CA GLU A 86 16.70 -12.07 -42.62
C GLU A 86 17.68 -12.11 -43.80
N VAL A 87 17.59 -13.15 -44.63
CA VAL A 87 18.51 -13.41 -45.75
C VAL A 87 17.72 -13.53 -47.06
N ASP A 88 18.36 -13.18 -48.17
CA ASP A 88 17.80 -13.40 -49.51
C ASP A 88 17.95 -14.86 -49.99
N GLU A 89 17.40 -15.20 -51.15
CA GLU A 89 17.47 -16.57 -51.69
C GLU A 89 18.89 -17.02 -52.04
N GLU A 90 19.75 -16.10 -52.50
CA GLU A 90 21.14 -16.41 -52.85
C GLU A 90 21.98 -16.71 -51.60
N GLN A 91 21.78 -15.94 -50.54
CA GLN A 91 22.40 -16.13 -49.23
C GLN A 91 21.85 -17.38 -48.54
N ALA A 92 20.55 -17.65 -48.66
CA ALA A 92 19.92 -18.85 -48.15
C ALA A 92 20.50 -20.12 -48.81
N ALA A 93 20.77 -20.09 -50.12
CA ALA A 93 21.38 -21.22 -50.84
C ALA A 93 22.78 -21.59 -50.32
N LYS A 94 23.49 -20.64 -49.69
CA LYS A 94 24.81 -20.84 -49.08
C LYS A 94 24.75 -21.38 -47.64
N ARG A 95 23.56 -21.48 -47.04
CA ARG A 95 23.35 -21.95 -45.67
C ARG A 95 22.77 -23.36 -45.66
N LEU A 96 22.98 -24.11 -44.58
CA LEU A 96 22.38 -25.43 -44.43
C LEU A 96 20.85 -25.31 -44.30
N PRO A 97 20.05 -26.12 -45.05
CA PRO A 97 18.59 -26.01 -45.06
C PRO A 97 17.95 -26.12 -43.67
N GLN A 98 18.55 -26.92 -42.79
CA GLN A 98 18.08 -27.14 -41.43
C GLN A 98 18.27 -25.93 -40.50
N HIS A 99 18.99 -24.88 -40.91
CA HIS A 99 19.15 -23.62 -40.17
C HIS A 99 18.19 -22.52 -40.66
N LEU A 100 17.36 -22.83 -41.66
CA LEU A 100 16.49 -21.85 -42.31
C LEU A 100 15.04 -22.03 -41.89
N VAL A 101 14.36 -20.91 -41.59
CA VAL A 101 12.92 -20.86 -41.35
C VAL A 101 12.30 -19.90 -42.35
N ARG A 102 11.26 -20.36 -43.06
CA ARG A 102 10.51 -19.55 -44.02
C ARG A 102 9.22 -19.07 -43.38
N THR A 103 9.04 -17.76 -43.28
CA THR A 103 7.81 -17.14 -42.75
C THR A 103 7.07 -16.41 -43.85
N LYS A 104 5.73 -16.52 -43.86
CA LYS A 104 4.88 -15.78 -44.81
C LYS A 104 4.70 -14.35 -44.29
N LYS A 105 5.18 -13.36 -45.05
CA LYS A 105 5.01 -11.93 -44.76
C LYS A 105 4.00 -11.36 -45.76
N GLY A 106 2.72 -11.43 -45.41
CA GLY A 106 1.60 -10.99 -46.26
C GLY A 106 1.23 -11.96 -47.38
N ARG A 107 0.47 -11.49 -48.39
CA ARG A 107 -0.14 -12.34 -49.43
C ARG A 107 0.83 -12.94 -50.47
N LYS A 108 2.04 -12.40 -50.64
CA LYS A 108 2.97 -12.83 -51.71
C LYS A 108 4.45 -12.89 -51.36
N LYS A 109 4.89 -12.42 -50.18
CA LYS A 109 6.33 -12.36 -49.83
C LYS A 109 6.67 -13.42 -48.79
N VAL A 110 7.65 -14.27 -49.09
CA VAL A 110 8.24 -15.21 -48.11
C VAL A 110 9.52 -14.56 -47.61
N ALA A 111 9.62 -14.35 -46.29
CA ALA A 111 10.88 -13.98 -45.66
C ALA A 111 11.61 -15.27 -45.27
N ILE A 112 12.92 -15.32 -45.55
CA ILE A 112 13.78 -16.42 -45.15
C ILE A 112 14.63 -15.93 -43.99
N HIS A 113 14.56 -16.62 -42.87
CA HIS A 113 15.37 -16.33 -41.69
C HIS A 113 16.41 -17.43 -41.53
N ALA A 114 17.68 -17.04 -41.42
CA ALA A 114 18.78 -17.93 -41.10
C ALA A 114 19.14 -17.82 -39.62
N LEU A 115 19.23 -18.96 -38.94
CA LEU A 115 19.76 -19.03 -37.59
C LEU A 115 21.27 -18.75 -37.63
N THR A 116 21.71 -17.72 -36.91
CA THR A 116 23.11 -17.28 -36.90
C THR A 116 23.84 -17.64 -35.61
N LYS A 117 23.14 -17.57 -34.47
CA LYS A 117 23.67 -17.96 -33.16
C LYS A 117 22.63 -18.72 -32.36
N VAL A 118 23.11 -19.66 -31.55
CA VAL A 118 22.31 -20.44 -30.61
C VAL A 118 22.79 -20.21 -29.17
N PRO A 119 21.86 -20.21 -28.20
CA PRO A 119 22.22 -20.11 -26.79
C PRO A 119 22.97 -21.38 -26.35
N VAL A 120 24.08 -21.19 -25.64
CA VAL A 120 24.90 -22.26 -25.05
C VAL A 120 24.65 -22.39 -23.56
N ALA A 121 24.54 -21.24 -22.90
CA ALA A 121 24.26 -21.17 -21.48
C ALA A 121 23.02 -20.32 -21.27
N LEU A 122 22.14 -20.85 -20.44
CA LEU A 122 20.92 -20.19 -19.99
C LEU A 122 21.07 -19.84 -18.53
N GLU A 123 20.41 -18.76 -18.14
CA GLU A 123 20.30 -18.33 -16.77
C GLU A 123 18.85 -18.04 -16.40
N GLY A 124 18.58 -17.96 -15.11
CA GLY A 124 17.27 -17.65 -14.58
C GLY A 124 17.03 -18.29 -13.23
N LEU A 125 15.77 -18.32 -12.80
CA LEU A 125 15.39 -18.89 -11.52
C LEU A 125 15.55 -20.41 -11.50
N ARG A 126 16.12 -20.92 -10.41
CA ARG A 126 16.33 -22.34 -10.12
C ARG A 126 15.77 -22.69 -8.75
N SER A 127 15.65 -23.99 -8.50
CA SER A 127 15.25 -24.50 -7.18
C SER A 127 16.27 -24.09 -6.11
N GLY A 128 15.77 -23.69 -4.93
CA GLY A 128 16.57 -23.22 -3.81
C GLY A 128 16.99 -21.75 -3.87
N ASP A 129 16.77 -21.05 -4.98
CA ASP A 129 17.15 -19.63 -5.08
C ASP A 129 16.38 -18.77 -4.07
N LYS A 130 17.09 -17.80 -3.47
CA LYS A 130 16.53 -16.77 -2.60
C LYS A 130 16.64 -15.42 -3.28
N VAL A 131 15.50 -14.83 -3.64
CA VAL A 131 15.42 -13.57 -4.38
C VAL A 131 15.15 -12.41 -3.42
N ALA A 132 15.87 -11.31 -3.53
CA ALA A 132 15.71 -10.09 -2.74
C ALA A 132 15.22 -8.93 -3.61
N MET A 133 14.13 -8.27 -3.21
CA MET A 133 13.62 -7.07 -3.89
C MET A 133 13.09 -6.01 -2.93
N VAL A 134 13.09 -4.74 -3.36
CA VAL A 134 12.49 -3.64 -2.59
C VAL A 134 10.98 -3.60 -2.74
N LEU A 135 10.27 -3.37 -1.62
CA LEU A 135 8.82 -3.18 -1.60
C LEU A 135 8.31 -2.04 -2.49
N GLY A 136 7.15 -2.28 -3.10
CA GLY A 136 6.46 -1.31 -3.97
C GLY A 136 7.09 -1.15 -5.37
N ALA A 137 8.28 -1.69 -5.60
CA ALA A 137 8.94 -1.73 -6.89
C ALA A 137 8.67 -3.07 -7.59
N GLY A 138 8.37 -3.01 -8.89
CA GLY A 138 8.23 -4.20 -9.74
C GLY A 138 7.17 -5.20 -9.27
N ASN A 139 6.04 -4.76 -8.71
CA ASN A 139 5.05 -5.66 -8.09
C ASN A 139 4.57 -6.79 -9.00
N ALA A 140 4.35 -6.55 -10.30
CA ALA A 140 3.97 -7.59 -11.24
C ALA A 140 5.08 -8.63 -11.43
N PHE A 141 6.33 -8.17 -11.55
CA PHE A 141 7.50 -9.03 -11.67
C PHE A 141 7.73 -9.84 -10.38
N ALA A 142 7.65 -9.20 -9.21
CA ALA A 142 7.72 -9.83 -7.90
C ALA A 142 6.63 -10.91 -7.72
N LEU A 143 5.39 -10.62 -8.12
CA LEU A 143 4.30 -11.60 -8.07
C LEU A 143 4.59 -12.82 -8.95
N THR A 144 5.07 -12.59 -10.18
CA THR A 144 5.38 -13.67 -11.12
C THR A 144 6.54 -14.53 -10.61
N ILE A 145 7.57 -13.91 -10.01
CA ILE A 145 8.68 -14.61 -9.33
C ILE A 145 8.12 -15.47 -8.19
N ALA A 146 7.27 -14.92 -7.33
CA ALA A 146 6.71 -15.66 -6.19
C ALA A 146 5.84 -16.86 -6.65
N GLU A 147 5.01 -16.67 -7.67
CA GLU A 147 4.16 -17.73 -8.23
C GLU A 147 4.98 -18.84 -8.89
N ARG A 148 6.05 -18.48 -9.62
CA ARG A 148 7.01 -19.45 -10.15
C ARG A 148 7.79 -20.13 -9.02
N GLY A 149 8.16 -19.36 -8.00
CA GLY A 149 8.93 -19.81 -6.84
C GLY A 149 8.24 -20.94 -6.10
N ILE A 150 6.92 -20.86 -5.90
CA ILE A 150 6.13 -21.97 -5.32
C ILE A 150 6.29 -23.27 -6.13
N LYS A 151 6.34 -23.18 -7.46
CA LYS A 151 6.43 -24.36 -8.34
C LYS A 151 7.82 -25.00 -8.37
N ILE A 152 8.87 -24.21 -8.16
CA ILE A 152 10.26 -24.68 -8.29
C ILE A 152 11.02 -24.74 -6.95
N GLY A 153 10.43 -24.29 -5.84
CA GLY A 153 11.11 -24.18 -4.55
C GLY A 153 12.06 -22.97 -4.46
N CYS A 154 11.68 -21.83 -5.03
CA CYS A 154 12.40 -20.55 -4.90
C CYS A 154 11.62 -19.60 -3.98
N GLU A 155 12.34 -18.86 -3.15
CA GLU A 155 11.78 -17.95 -2.16
C GLU A 155 12.01 -16.49 -2.54
N LEU A 156 10.96 -15.66 -2.48
CA LEU A 156 11.07 -14.22 -2.70
C LEU A 156 11.00 -13.47 -1.37
N PHE A 157 12.04 -12.71 -1.07
CA PHE A 157 12.20 -11.84 0.07
C PHE A 157 12.05 -10.37 -0.33
N ARG A 158 11.33 -9.61 0.50
CA ARG A 158 11.07 -8.18 0.28
C ARG A 158 11.58 -7.36 1.46
N CYS A 159 12.09 -6.16 1.19
CA CYS A 159 12.47 -5.21 2.24
C CYS A 159 11.84 -3.83 2.03
N PRO A 160 11.63 -3.03 3.11
CA PRO A 160 11.23 -1.63 2.98
C PRO A 160 12.22 -0.79 2.17
N THR A 161 11.74 0.25 1.49
CA THR A 161 12.58 1.21 0.74
C THR A 161 13.63 1.94 1.60
N LYS A 162 13.42 1.97 2.92
CA LYS A 162 14.38 2.55 3.86
C LYS A 162 15.63 1.66 4.02
N VAL A 163 15.50 0.33 3.92
CA VAL A 163 16.62 -0.60 4.17
C VAL A 163 17.78 -0.36 3.23
N PRO A 164 17.61 -0.35 1.88
CA PRO A 164 18.71 -0.02 0.98
C PRO A 164 19.22 1.40 1.19
N LYS A 165 18.36 2.36 1.57
CA LYS A 165 18.79 3.74 1.82
C LYS A 165 19.72 3.85 3.03
N ASP A 166 19.42 3.12 4.10
CA ASP A 166 20.19 3.15 5.36
C ASP A 166 21.51 2.38 5.25
N HIS A 167 21.62 1.41 4.32
CA HIS A 167 22.80 0.56 4.13
C HIS A 167 23.65 0.92 2.91
N ARG A 168 23.21 1.91 2.13
CA ARG A 168 23.97 2.43 1.00
C ARG A 168 25.08 3.34 1.53
N GLY A 169 26.31 3.17 1.05
CA GLY A 169 27.41 4.09 1.33
C GLY A 169 27.09 5.51 0.85
N GLU A 170 27.83 6.52 1.35
CA GLU A 170 27.61 7.91 0.94
C GLU A 170 27.90 8.13 -0.57
N GLU A 171 28.81 7.35 -1.14
CA GLU A 171 29.24 7.42 -2.54
C GLU A 171 28.46 6.47 -3.46
N ASP A 172 27.78 5.46 -2.90
CA ASP A 172 27.09 4.44 -3.68
C ASP A 172 25.87 5.03 -4.39
N THR A 173 25.66 4.62 -5.64
CA THR A 173 24.49 5.04 -6.41
C THR A 173 23.35 4.02 -6.28
N LYS A 174 22.14 4.40 -6.72
CA LYS A 174 21.01 3.44 -6.81
C LYS A 174 21.28 2.31 -7.81
N ASP A 175 22.31 2.42 -8.64
CA ASP A 175 22.58 1.47 -9.72
C ASP A 175 23.26 0.19 -9.21
N GLU A 176 23.71 0.20 -7.96
CA GLU A 176 24.26 -0.97 -7.26
C GLU A 176 23.24 -1.66 -6.35
N ASP A 177 21.99 -1.18 -6.32
CA ASP A 177 20.96 -1.69 -5.40
C ASP A 177 20.71 -3.20 -5.58
N ALA A 178 20.87 -3.75 -6.80
CA ALA A 178 20.76 -5.20 -7.01
C ALA A 178 21.84 -5.98 -6.24
N LYS A 179 23.11 -5.54 -6.31
CA LYS A 179 24.23 -6.14 -5.56
C LYS A 179 24.05 -5.98 -4.05
N LEU A 180 23.66 -4.77 -3.61
CA LEU A 180 23.40 -4.47 -2.21
C LEU A 180 22.31 -5.40 -1.63
N LEU A 181 21.20 -5.58 -2.35
CA LEU A 181 20.09 -6.44 -1.91
C LEU A 181 20.52 -7.90 -1.74
N ALA A 182 21.26 -8.45 -2.70
CA ALA A 182 21.78 -9.81 -2.60
C ALA A 182 22.71 -9.97 -1.38
N THR A 183 23.60 -9.00 -1.20
CA THR A 183 24.57 -8.99 -0.08
C THR A 183 23.86 -8.86 1.26
N LEU A 184 22.87 -7.98 1.38
CA LEU A 184 22.10 -7.80 2.61
C LEU A 184 21.29 -9.05 2.96
N LEU A 185 20.63 -9.69 1.99
CA LEU A 185 19.89 -10.92 2.25
C LEU A 185 20.82 -12.05 2.71
N SER A 186 22.06 -12.09 2.21
CA SER A 186 23.07 -13.04 2.65
C SER A 186 23.58 -12.77 4.07
N LYS A 187 23.79 -11.51 4.44
CA LYS A 187 24.42 -11.12 5.72
C LYS A 187 23.42 -10.99 6.86
N ASP A 188 22.28 -10.38 6.59
CA ASP A 188 21.23 -10.13 7.57
C ASP A 188 19.83 -10.37 6.97
N PRO A 189 19.39 -11.64 6.92
CA PRO A 189 18.06 -11.99 6.43
C PRO A 189 16.91 -11.32 7.21
N SER A 190 17.15 -10.86 8.45
CA SER A 190 16.11 -10.26 9.30
C SER A 190 15.61 -8.90 8.80
N LEU A 191 16.37 -8.25 7.91
CA LEU A 191 15.98 -7.01 7.22
C LEU A 191 14.90 -7.24 6.15
N PHE A 192 14.68 -8.51 5.79
CA PHE A 192 13.73 -8.92 4.79
C PHE A 192 12.61 -9.73 5.41
N TYR A 193 11.52 -9.84 4.66
CA TYR A 193 10.45 -10.78 4.99
C TYR A 193 10.09 -11.59 3.76
N LEU A 194 9.72 -12.85 3.99
CA LEU A 194 9.30 -13.78 2.96
C LEU A 194 7.95 -13.36 2.37
N MET A 195 7.84 -13.36 1.04
CA MET A 195 6.63 -13.07 0.30
C MET A 195 5.68 -14.28 0.27
N GLU A 196 5.10 -14.57 1.43
CA GLU A 196 4.02 -15.54 1.61
C GLU A 196 2.78 -15.24 0.75
N GLU A 197 1.89 -16.23 0.61
CA GLU A 197 0.66 -16.15 -0.19
C GLU A 197 -0.20 -14.91 0.14
N ARG A 198 -0.34 -14.55 1.41
CA ARG A 198 -1.07 -13.33 1.82
C ARG A 198 -0.52 -12.06 1.16
N HIS A 199 0.80 -11.95 1.04
CA HIS A 199 1.45 -10.80 0.42
C HIS A 199 1.25 -10.83 -1.09
N GLN A 200 1.23 -12.02 -1.68
CA GLN A 200 0.91 -12.21 -3.09
C GLN A 200 -0.51 -11.75 -3.40
N GLN A 201 -1.49 -12.08 -2.57
CA GLN A 201 -2.89 -11.61 -2.72
C GLN A 201 -2.99 -10.08 -2.66
N LEU A 202 -2.38 -9.43 -1.68
CA LEU A 202 -2.32 -7.96 -1.60
C LEU A 202 -1.62 -7.34 -2.81
N THR A 203 -0.56 -8.00 -3.31
CA THR A 203 0.17 -7.57 -4.50
C THR A 203 -0.66 -7.75 -5.78
N ARG A 204 -1.44 -8.83 -5.90
CA ARG A 204 -2.40 -9.06 -7.00
C ARG A 204 -3.41 -7.93 -7.08
N VAL A 205 -3.99 -7.51 -5.96
CA VAL A 205 -4.90 -6.33 -5.92
C VAL A 205 -4.18 -5.08 -6.42
N ALA A 206 -2.93 -4.84 -6.00
CA ALA A 206 -2.17 -3.68 -6.44
C ALA A 206 -1.87 -3.70 -7.96
N VAL A 207 -1.59 -4.88 -8.53
CA VAL A 207 -1.36 -5.07 -9.97
C VAL A 207 -2.66 -4.90 -10.75
N ALA A 208 -3.73 -5.62 -10.38
CA ALA A 208 -5.04 -5.53 -11.00
C ALA A 208 -5.59 -4.09 -10.97
N PHE A 209 -5.44 -3.40 -9.83
CA PHE A 209 -5.85 -2.00 -9.72
C PHE A 209 -5.06 -1.08 -10.66
N ARG A 210 -3.74 -1.29 -10.77
CA ARG A 210 -2.89 -0.51 -11.69
C ARG A 210 -3.35 -0.72 -13.13
N ASP A 211 -3.63 -1.95 -13.52
CA ASP A 211 -4.00 -2.27 -14.90
C ASP A 211 -5.39 -1.71 -15.23
N ARG A 212 -6.37 -1.82 -14.32
CA ARG A 212 -7.66 -1.11 -14.39
C ARG A 212 -7.50 0.41 -14.46
N TYR A 213 -6.58 0.98 -13.70
CA TYR A 213 -6.31 2.43 -13.72
C TYR A 213 -5.71 2.86 -15.06
N ILE A 214 -4.78 2.08 -15.63
CA ILE A 214 -4.20 2.35 -16.95
C ILE A 214 -5.29 2.28 -18.03
N SER A 215 -6.16 1.26 -17.99
CA SER A 215 -7.30 1.12 -18.92
C SER A 215 -8.23 2.33 -18.83
N MET A 216 -8.61 2.73 -17.62
CA MET A 216 -9.43 3.94 -17.40
C MET A 216 -8.78 5.20 -17.97
N GLN A 217 -7.45 5.36 -17.83
CA GLN A 217 -6.74 6.51 -18.42
C GLN A 217 -6.71 6.44 -19.96
N ARG A 218 -6.60 5.26 -20.55
CA ARG A 218 -6.69 5.07 -22.02
C ARG A 218 -8.08 5.45 -22.52
N ARG A 219 -9.14 4.90 -21.91
CA ARG A 219 -10.52 5.27 -22.24
C ARG A 219 -10.77 6.78 -22.14
N ILE A 220 -10.34 7.42 -21.06
CA ILE A 220 -10.48 8.88 -20.90
C ILE A 220 -9.76 9.64 -22.02
N ARG A 221 -8.56 9.20 -22.42
CA ARG A 221 -7.79 9.82 -23.51
C ARG A 221 -8.49 9.67 -24.86
N VAL A 222 -8.95 8.47 -25.17
CA VAL A 222 -9.69 8.20 -26.42
C VAL A 222 -10.98 9.03 -26.45
N LEU A 223 -11.74 9.06 -25.36
CA LEU A 223 -12.94 9.87 -25.23
C LEU A 223 -12.66 11.37 -25.44
N GLN A 224 -11.58 11.90 -24.85
CA GLN A 224 -11.17 13.29 -25.06
C GLN A 224 -10.81 13.58 -26.51
N GLN A 225 -10.10 12.66 -27.18
CA GLN A 225 -9.77 12.77 -28.60
C GLN A 225 -11.03 12.77 -29.47
N ARG A 226 -11.96 11.85 -29.22
CA ARG A 226 -13.24 11.77 -29.95
C ARG A 226 -14.14 12.97 -29.69
N LEU A 227 -14.16 13.48 -28.47
CA LEU A 227 -14.87 14.72 -28.14
C LEU A 227 -14.28 15.93 -28.88
N GLN A 228 -12.95 16.01 -29.00
CA GLN A 228 -12.32 17.09 -29.76
C GLN A 228 -12.65 16.99 -31.26
N GLN A 229 -12.59 15.79 -31.84
CA GLN A 229 -12.98 15.57 -33.24
C GLN A 229 -14.45 15.96 -33.49
N ALA A 230 -15.36 15.54 -32.62
CA ALA A 230 -16.77 15.90 -32.73
C ALA A 230 -16.98 17.42 -32.64
N ARG A 231 -16.20 18.12 -31.79
CA ARG A 231 -16.20 19.59 -31.72
C ARG A 231 -15.71 20.22 -33.01
N ASP A 232 -14.60 19.73 -33.56
CA ASP A 232 -14.03 20.26 -34.79
C ASP A 232 -14.98 20.06 -35.99
N GLU A 233 -15.62 18.89 -36.08
CA GLU A 233 -16.67 18.60 -37.07
C GLU A 233 -17.89 19.49 -36.91
N ALA A 234 -18.35 19.75 -35.68
CA ALA A 234 -19.45 20.65 -35.40
C ALA A 234 -19.13 22.10 -35.81
N ILE A 235 -17.88 22.55 -35.61
CA ILE A 235 -17.40 23.86 -36.05
C ILE A 235 -17.38 23.94 -37.57
N LEU A 236 -16.82 22.93 -38.25
CA LEU A 236 -16.71 22.88 -39.70
C LEU A 236 -18.06 22.78 -40.41
N SER A 237 -19.00 22.02 -39.85
CA SER A 237 -20.37 21.87 -40.39
C SER A 237 -21.27 23.07 -40.12
N GLY A 238 -20.77 24.10 -39.40
CA GLY A 238 -21.54 25.28 -39.06
C GLY A 238 -22.75 24.96 -38.18
N ALA A 239 -22.69 23.88 -37.40
CA ALA A 239 -23.78 23.40 -36.55
C ALA A 239 -24.18 24.48 -35.55
N ARG A 240 -25.23 25.24 -35.88
CA ARG A 240 -25.87 26.16 -34.95
C ARG A 240 -26.73 25.36 -33.97
N ARG A 241 -26.89 25.91 -32.76
CA ARG A 241 -27.74 25.40 -31.67
C ARG A 241 -29.12 25.01 -32.21
N THR A 242 -29.34 23.73 -32.49
CA THR A 242 -30.58 23.21 -33.07
C THR A 242 -31.68 23.01 -32.04
N ASP A 243 -31.34 22.98 -30.74
CA ASP A 243 -32.30 22.71 -29.68
C ASP A 243 -32.04 23.60 -28.44
N PRO A 244 -33.03 24.38 -27.96
CA PRO A 244 -32.88 25.19 -26.74
C PRO A 244 -32.79 24.34 -25.45
N ALA A 245 -33.17 23.06 -25.48
CA ALA A 245 -33.27 22.19 -24.31
C ALA A 245 -32.00 21.37 -23.98
N THR A 246 -31.15 21.06 -24.96
CA THR A 246 -29.90 20.30 -24.76
C THR A 246 -28.69 21.16 -25.08
N SER A 247 -27.67 21.11 -24.24
CA SER A 247 -26.42 21.80 -24.57
C SER A 247 -25.75 21.06 -25.74
N ILE A 248 -25.17 21.80 -26.68
CA ILE A 248 -24.34 21.22 -27.76
C ILE A 248 -23.23 20.33 -27.15
N GLU A 249 -22.78 20.64 -25.95
CA GLU A 249 -21.77 19.83 -25.26
C GLU A 249 -22.29 18.44 -24.87
N ASP A 250 -23.55 18.32 -24.46
CA ASP A 250 -24.16 17.03 -24.08
C ASP A 250 -24.32 16.12 -25.29
N THR A 251 -24.73 16.67 -26.44
CA THR A 251 -24.86 15.90 -27.68
C THR A 251 -23.50 15.46 -28.22
N LEU A 252 -22.50 16.35 -28.23
CA LEU A 252 -21.14 16.00 -28.61
C LEU A 252 -20.52 14.94 -27.68
N MET A 253 -20.79 15.05 -26.38
CA MET A 253 -20.34 14.06 -25.40
C MET A 253 -21.02 12.70 -25.62
N ALA A 254 -22.31 12.69 -25.97
CA ALA A 254 -23.02 11.45 -26.30
C ALA A 254 -22.45 10.79 -27.57
N THR A 255 -22.21 11.58 -28.63
CA THR A 255 -21.58 11.09 -29.88
C THR A 255 -20.19 10.52 -29.61
N ALA A 256 -19.36 11.24 -28.85
CA ALA A 256 -18.00 10.77 -28.52
C ALA A 256 -18.02 9.47 -27.71
N LYS A 257 -18.97 9.31 -26.78
CA LYS A 257 -19.14 8.07 -26.01
C LYS A 257 -19.62 6.89 -26.85
N ALA A 258 -20.40 7.14 -27.90
CA ALA A 258 -20.93 6.10 -28.78
C ALA A 258 -19.90 5.59 -29.82
N HIS A 259 -18.70 6.16 -29.86
CA HIS A 259 -17.67 5.76 -30.82
C HIS A 259 -17.11 4.36 -30.49
N PRO A 260 -16.92 3.45 -31.49
CA PRO A 260 -16.41 2.09 -31.28
C PRO A 260 -15.16 2.01 -30.40
N ASP A 261 -14.12 2.80 -30.70
CA ASP A 261 -12.89 2.83 -29.88
C ASP A 261 -13.11 3.14 -28.38
N VAL A 262 -14.13 3.94 -28.03
CA VAL A 262 -14.45 4.24 -26.62
C VAL A 262 -15.14 3.04 -25.98
N LEU A 263 -16.01 2.36 -26.72
CA LEU A 263 -16.71 1.14 -26.28
C LEU A 263 -15.72 0.00 -26.10
N ASP A 264 -14.78 -0.23 -27.03
CA ASP A 264 -13.74 -1.24 -26.92
C ASP A 264 -12.90 -1.04 -25.65
N GLU A 265 -12.47 0.21 -25.36
CA GLU A 265 -11.74 0.53 -24.13
C GLU A 265 -12.59 0.43 -22.86
N GLU A 266 -13.92 0.59 -22.97
CA GLU A 266 -14.87 0.38 -21.86
C GLU A 266 -15.06 -1.11 -21.54
N GLU A 267 -15.13 -1.97 -22.56
CA GLU A 267 -15.14 -3.42 -22.38
C GLU A 267 -13.84 -3.91 -21.73
N ILE A 268 -12.68 -3.43 -22.19
CA ILE A 268 -11.39 -3.74 -21.56
C ILE A 268 -11.33 -3.22 -20.11
N GLU A 269 -11.83 -2.01 -19.82
CA GLU A 269 -11.91 -1.50 -18.43
C GLU A 269 -12.78 -2.42 -17.56
N LYS A 270 -13.89 -2.94 -18.09
CA LYS A 270 -14.80 -3.86 -17.40
C LYS A 270 -14.13 -5.19 -17.09
N GLU A 271 -13.41 -5.79 -18.03
CA GLU A 271 -12.63 -7.01 -17.78
C GLU A 271 -11.61 -6.82 -16.64
N PHE A 272 -10.94 -5.66 -16.61
CA PHE A 272 -10.01 -5.35 -15.53
C PHE A 272 -10.71 -5.06 -14.20
N GLU A 273 -11.95 -4.57 -14.22
CA GLU A 273 -12.78 -4.39 -13.04
C GLU A 273 -13.22 -5.73 -12.44
N GLU A 274 -13.60 -6.69 -13.28
CA GLU A 274 -13.90 -8.07 -12.89
C GLU A 274 -12.66 -8.75 -12.27
N LYS A 275 -11.51 -8.69 -12.95
CA LYS A 275 -10.23 -9.19 -12.41
C LYS A 275 -9.84 -8.53 -11.08
N LEU A 276 -10.15 -7.26 -10.91
CA LEU A 276 -9.91 -6.55 -9.66
C LEU A 276 -10.84 -7.02 -8.54
N ALA A 277 -12.12 -7.27 -8.84
CA ALA A 277 -13.08 -7.81 -7.89
C ALA A 277 -12.67 -9.22 -7.45
N GLU A 278 -12.32 -10.11 -8.38
CA GLU A 278 -11.82 -11.45 -8.10
C GLU A 278 -10.54 -11.44 -7.25
N ALA A 279 -9.63 -10.49 -7.52
CA ALA A 279 -8.42 -10.33 -6.73
C ALA A 279 -8.74 -9.88 -5.30
N LEU A 280 -9.74 -9.00 -5.12
CA LEU A 280 -10.16 -8.49 -3.82
C LEU A 280 -10.89 -9.54 -2.98
N GLU A 281 -11.76 -10.34 -3.58
CA GLU A 281 -12.49 -11.42 -2.91
C GLU A 281 -11.55 -12.43 -2.24
N LYS A 282 -10.33 -12.59 -2.78
CA LYS A 282 -9.30 -13.45 -2.20
C LYS A 282 -8.53 -12.80 -1.05
N VAL A 283 -8.75 -11.52 -0.74
CA VAL A 283 -8.04 -10.81 0.32
C VAL A 283 -8.91 -10.75 1.59
N PRO A 284 -8.48 -11.37 2.70
CA PRO A 284 -9.27 -11.38 3.92
C PRO A 284 -9.57 -9.97 4.48
N VAL A 285 -8.63 -9.03 4.37
CA VAL A 285 -8.86 -7.63 4.81
C VAL A 285 -10.01 -6.97 4.05
N TRP A 286 -10.26 -7.37 2.81
CA TRP A 286 -11.40 -6.89 2.04
C TRP A 286 -12.69 -7.46 2.65
N ASN A 287 -12.82 -8.78 2.69
CA ASN A 287 -14.03 -9.48 3.12
C ASN A 287 -14.40 -9.18 4.59
N GLU A 288 -13.43 -9.14 5.50
CA GLU A 288 -13.69 -9.05 6.94
C GLU A 288 -13.75 -7.61 7.46
N ILE A 289 -13.04 -6.67 6.82
CA ILE A 289 -12.86 -5.31 7.37
C ILE A 289 -13.48 -4.25 6.47
N LEU A 290 -13.25 -4.28 5.17
CA LEU A 290 -13.61 -3.18 4.27
C LEU A 290 -14.97 -3.36 3.60
N GLU A 291 -15.27 -4.53 3.09
CA GLU A 291 -16.54 -4.85 2.42
C GLU A 291 -17.77 -4.60 3.31
N PRO A 292 -17.78 -4.95 4.61
CA PRO A 292 -18.94 -4.68 5.48
C PRO A 292 -19.25 -3.19 5.68
N ILE A 293 -18.35 -2.29 5.27
CA ILE A 293 -18.53 -0.85 5.45
C ILE A 293 -19.41 -0.30 4.34
N GLU A 294 -20.60 0.17 4.72
CA GLU A 294 -21.54 0.77 3.78
C GLU A 294 -20.89 1.94 2.99
N GLY A 295 -20.96 1.86 1.66
CA GLY A 295 -20.33 2.83 0.76
C GLY A 295 -18.86 2.54 0.41
N MET A 296 -18.29 1.43 0.91
CA MET A 296 -16.98 0.93 0.49
C MET A 296 -17.09 0.00 -0.72
N GLY A 297 -17.13 0.57 -1.92
CA GLY A 297 -17.12 -0.23 -3.16
C GLY A 297 -15.74 -0.79 -3.51
N VAL A 298 -15.70 -1.81 -4.39
CA VAL A 298 -14.50 -2.50 -4.91
C VAL A 298 -13.40 -1.50 -5.31
N SER A 299 -13.72 -0.49 -6.11
CA SER A 299 -12.73 0.52 -6.56
C SER A 299 -12.15 1.35 -5.41
N ILE A 300 -12.94 1.65 -4.37
CA ILE A 300 -12.48 2.42 -3.20
C ILE A 300 -11.60 1.53 -2.31
N GLY A 301 -12.06 0.32 -1.99
CA GLY A 301 -11.31 -0.66 -1.19
C GLY A 301 -9.98 -1.03 -1.84
N ALA A 302 -9.99 -1.36 -3.14
CA ALA A 302 -8.80 -1.64 -3.92
C ALA A 302 -7.76 -0.53 -3.84
N ARG A 303 -8.17 0.75 -3.94
CA ARG A 303 -7.25 1.89 -3.82
C ARG A 303 -6.58 1.95 -2.46
N ILE A 304 -7.33 1.69 -1.39
CA ILE A 304 -6.84 1.72 -0.02
C ILE A 304 -5.88 0.55 0.20
N ILE A 305 -6.27 -0.67 -0.18
CA ILE A 305 -5.47 -1.88 -0.07
C ILE A 305 -4.21 -1.77 -0.93
N ALA A 306 -4.32 -1.43 -2.21
CA ALA A 306 -3.18 -1.29 -3.11
C ALA A 306 -2.19 -0.21 -2.65
N ALA A 307 -2.69 0.87 -2.03
CA ALA A 307 -1.84 1.91 -1.48
C ALA A 307 -1.16 1.46 -0.18
N ALA A 308 -1.90 0.83 0.74
CA ALA A 308 -1.44 0.36 2.04
C ALA A 308 -0.49 -0.85 1.92
N GLN A 309 -0.77 -1.77 1.00
CA GLN A 309 -0.11 -3.07 0.85
C GLN A 309 -0.08 -3.80 2.19
N ASP A 310 1.10 -3.89 2.82
CA ASP A 310 1.26 -4.46 4.15
C ASP A 310 1.08 -3.39 5.24
N ILE A 311 0.13 -3.60 6.15
CA ILE A 311 -0.14 -2.68 7.26
C ILE A 311 1.02 -2.57 8.25
N ARG A 312 1.83 -3.63 8.41
CA ARG A 312 2.94 -3.70 9.39
C ARG A 312 4.08 -2.76 9.05
N ARG A 313 4.19 -2.29 7.80
CA ARG A 313 5.15 -1.24 7.44
C ARG A 313 4.92 0.07 8.20
N PHE A 314 3.70 0.26 8.70
CA PHE A 314 3.32 1.41 9.51
C PHE A 314 3.43 1.15 11.00
N GLU A 315 3.65 -0.09 11.42
CA GLU A 315 3.83 -0.44 12.81
C GLU A 315 5.02 0.32 13.41
N VAL A 316 4.82 0.81 14.62
CA VAL A 316 5.87 1.34 15.46
C VAL A 316 5.94 0.39 16.64
N LYS A 317 7.09 -0.25 16.83
CA LYS A 317 7.31 -1.13 17.96
C LYS A 317 7.24 -0.31 19.24
N THR A 318 6.55 -0.85 20.25
CA THR A 318 6.57 -0.27 21.59
C THR A 318 7.98 -0.39 22.14
N ASP A 319 8.41 0.59 22.93
CA ASP A 319 9.69 0.53 23.63
C ASP A 319 9.76 -0.73 24.49
N ALA A 320 10.56 -1.70 24.05
CA ALA A 320 10.63 -3.02 24.65
C ALA A 320 11.22 -2.95 26.06
N GLN A 321 12.20 -2.06 26.27
CA GLN A 321 12.85 -1.86 27.55
C GLN A 321 11.87 -1.23 28.55
N ALA A 322 11.24 -0.11 28.18
CA ALA A 322 10.26 0.54 29.06
C ALA A 322 9.08 -0.39 29.41
N LYS A 323 8.68 -1.25 28.46
CA LYS A 323 7.64 -2.26 28.70
C LYS A 323 8.11 -3.35 29.67
N ALA A 324 9.35 -3.85 29.52
CA ALA A 324 9.93 -4.87 30.38
C ALA A 324 10.13 -4.36 31.82
N GLU A 325 10.65 -3.15 31.98
CA GLU A 325 10.80 -2.50 33.28
C GLU A 325 9.45 -2.32 33.99
N SER A 326 8.42 -1.91 33.25
CA SER A 326 7.06 -1.77 33.80
C SER A 326 6.43 -3.13 34.21
N TYR A 327 6.75 -4.23 33.53
CA TYR A 327 6.35 -5.57 33.97
C TYR A 327 7.07 -6.00 35.24
N ALA A 328 8.38 -5.72 35.34
CA ALA A 328 9.16 -6.07 36.52
C ALA A 328 8.63 -5.35 37.77
N ARG A 329 8.38 -4.04 37.68
CA ARG A 329 7.81 -3.25 38.78
C ARG A 329 6.40 -3.69 39.15
N GLU A 330 5.52 -3.93 38.17
CA GLU A 330 4.18 -4.46 38.46
C GLU A 330 4.25 -5.77 39.24
N HIS A 331 5.07 -6.73 38.79
CA HIS A 331 5.18 -8.03 39.45
C HIS A 331 5.74 -7.91 40.87
N GLU A 332 6.70 -7.01 41.09
CA GLU A 332 7.21 -6.68 42.42
C GLU A 332 6.10 -6.10 43.33
N HIS A 333 5.33 -5.13 42.84
CA HIS A 333 4.20 -4.55 43.57
C HIS A 333 3.09 -5.56 43.84
N GLU A 334 2.76 -6.44 42.89
CA GLU A 334 1.79 -7.52 43.07
C GLU A 334 2.25 -8.52 44.14
N LYS A 335 3.54 -8.88 44.14
CA LYS A 335 4.13 -9.78 45.14
C LYS A 335 4.10 -9.17 46.54
N LEU A 336 4.53 -7.91 46.68
CA LEU A 336 4.53 -7.20 47.96
C LEU A 336 3.09 -6.94 48.47
N GLY A 337 2.16 -6.66 47.55
CA GLY A 337 0.73 -6.51 47.85
C GLY A 337 -0.01 -7.84 48.06
N ARG A 338 0.71 -8.97 48.07
CA ARG A 338 0.17 -10.33 48.25
C ARG A 338 -0.96 -10.69 47.28
N PHE A 339 -0.90 -10.19 46.05
CA PHE A 339 -1.99 -10.36 45.08
C PHE A 339 -2.41 -11.81 44.91
N GLU A 340 -1.47 -12.74 44.67
CA GLU A 340 -1.77 -14.16 44.45
C GLU A 340 -2.39 -14.86 45.66
N GLU A 341 -1.93 -14.51 46.87
CA GLU A 341 -2.49 -15.06 48.11
C GLU A 341 -3.96 -14.67 48.28
N ASP A 342 -4.36 -13.49 47.81
CA ASP A 342 -5.68 -12.90 48.08
C ASP A 342 -6.67 -12.94 46.91
N ILE A 343 -6.33 -13.59 45.79
CA ILE A 343 -7.28 -13.80 44.67
C ILE A 343 -8.55 -14.51 45.16
N HIS A 344 -8.43 -15.44 46.12
CA HIS A 344 -9.56 -16.17 46.68
C HIS A 344 -10.59 -15.26 47.37
N LEU A 345 -10.18 -14.08 47.87
CA LEU A 345 -11.07 -13.12 48.54
C LEU A 345 -12.11 -12.50 47.61
N VAL A 346 -11.92 -12.64 46.29
CA VAL A 346 -12.81 -12.05 45.28
C VAL A 346 -13.37 -13.08 44.31
N ALA A 347 -13.17 -14.38 44.59
CA ALA A 347 -13.57 -15.48 43.70
C ALA A 347 -15.06 -15.47 43.38
N ASP A 348 -15.90 -15.07 44.34
CA ASP A 348 -17.34 -14.90 44.21
C ASP A 348 -17.76 -13.80 43.21
N LYS A 349 -16.88 -12.81 43.00
CA LYS A 349 -17.12 -11.66 42.11
C LYS A 349 -16.51 -11.84 40.72
N LEU A 350 -15.73 -12.90 40.51
CA LEU A 350 -15.07 -13.15 39.23
C LEU A 350 -16.07 -13.70 38.22
N LYS A 351 -16.16 -12.99 37.09
CA LYS A 351 -16.75 -13.54 35.86
C LYS A 351 -15.71 -14.34 35.10
N SER A 352 -16.14 -15.29 34.28
CA SER A 352 -15.27 -16.13 33.45
C SER A 352 -14.40 -15.33 32.46
N ASP A 353 -14.81 -14.10 32.13
CA ASP A 353 -14.09 -13.17 31.24
C ASP A 353 -13.36 -12.04 31.99
N SER A 354 -13.23 -12.13 33.31
CA SER A 354 -12.55 -11.10 34.10
C SER A 354 -11.09 -10.97 33.71
N THR A 355 -10.70 -9.77 33.27
CA THR A 355 -9.32 -9.44 32.93
C THR A 355 -8.47 -9.32 34.20
N ARG A 356 -7.16 -9.62 34.12
CA ARG A 356 -6.23 -9.45 35.25
C ARG A 356 -6.34 -8.09 35.93
N PHE A 357 -6.52 -7.02 35.14
CA PHE A 357 -6.76 -5.66 35.65
C PHE A 357 -8.01 -5.56 36.53
N GLN A 358 -9.12 -6.19 36.15
CA GLN A 358 -10.35 -6.20 36.97
C GLN A 358 -10.16 -7.02 38.24
N ILE A 359 -9.46 -8.16 38.16
CA ILE A 359 -9.13 -8.98 39.34
C ILE A 359 -8.28 -8.16 40.32
N LEU A 360 -7.24 -7.48 39.83
CA LEU A 360 -6.37 -6.62 40.62
C LEU A 360 -7.15 -5.48 41.30
N GLN A 361 -8.09 -4.85 40.60
CA GLN A 361 -8.98 -3.83 41.18
C GLN A 361 -9.88 -4.39 42.29
N LEU A 362 -10.41 -5.60 42.13
CA LEU A 362 -11.26 -6.24 43.13
C LEU A 362 -10.45 -6.62 44.38
N VAL A 363 -9.28 -7.23 44.21
CA VAL A 363 -8.40 -7.61 45.33
C VAL A 363 -7.97 -6.37 46.11
N ARG A 364 -7.54 -5.31 45.42
CA ARG A 364 -7.24 -4.02 46.06
C ARG A 364 -8.41 -3.49 46.89
N SER A 365 -9.64 -3.51 46.35
CA SER A 365 -10.82 -3.06 47.10
C SER A 365 -11.11 -3.94 48.32
N ALA A 366 -10.92 -5.26 48.21
CA ALA A 366 -11.07 -6.18 49.34
C ALA A 366 -10.01 -5.92 50.44
N LYS A 367 -8.75 -5.64 50.06
CA LYS A 367 -7.68 -5.25 50.98
C LYS A 367 -8.01 -4.00 51.77
N ARG A 368 -8.51 -2.95 51.11
CA ARG A 368 -9.00 -1.73 51.78
C ARG A 368 -10.13 -2.02 52.76
N ALA A 369 -11.10 -2.83 52.37
CA ALA A 369 -12.21 -3.22 53.24
C ALA A 369 -11.74 -4.00 54.48
N ALA A 370 -10.65 -4.76 54.36
CA ALA A 370 -10.02 -5.48 55.46
C ALA A 370 -9.04 -4.63 56.30
N GLY A 371 -8.92 -3.32 56.02
CA GLY A 371 -8.00 -2.42 56.73
C GLY A 371 -6.52 -2.57 56.38
N LYS A 372 -6.19 -3.29 55.29
CA LYS A 372 -4.82 -3.53 54.83
C LYS A 372 -4.37 -2.46 53.82
N GLU A 373 -4.26 -1.22 54.26
CA GLU A 373 -4.04 -0.08 53.34
C GLU A 373 -2.66 -0.12 52.66
N GLU A 374 -1.60 -0.54 53.35
CA GLU A 374 -0.25 -0.62 52.76
C GLU A 374 -0.19 -1.58 51.56
N GLU A 375 -0.78 -2.78 51.70
CA GLU A 375 -0.89 -3.75 50.61
C GLU A 375 -1.77 -3.21 49.47
N ALA A 376 -2.87 -2.50 49.80
CA ALA A 376 -3.73 -1.88 48.79
C ALA A 376 -3.01 -0.78 47.98
N VAL A 377 -2.14 0.02 48.62
CA VAL A 377 -1.33 1.05 47.95
C VAL A 377 -0.34 0.42 46.97
N LEU A 378 0.28 -0.71 47.33
CA LEU A 378 1.14 -1.46 46.40
C LEU A 378 0.35 -1.97 45.19
N LEU A 379 -0.88 -2.46 45.38
CA LEU A 379 -1.74 -2.85 44.26
C LEU A 379 -2.22 -1.66 43.40
N ASP A 380 -2.34 -0.46 43.98
CA ASP A 380 -2.54 0.77 43.20
C ASP A 380 -1.33 1.08 42.30
N GLN A 381 -0.11 0.94 42.82
CA GLN A 381 1.12 1.10 42.01
C GLN A 381 1.19 0.06 40.88
N ALA A 382 0.80 -1.19 41.15
CA ALA A 382 0.69 -2.22 40.10
C ALA A 382 -0.34 -1.83 39.01
N LEU A 383 -1.50 -1.28 39.39
CA LEU A 383 -2.51 -0.77 38.44
C LEU A 383 -1.98 0.41 37.62
N GLU A 384 -1.17 1.29 38.21
CA GLU A 384 -0.51 2.40 37.52
C GLU A 384 0.49 1.90 36.47
N GLU A 385 1.29 0.88 36.79
CA GLU A 385 2.20 0.23 35.84
C GLU A 385 1.43 -0.44 34.69
N TYR A 386 0.32 -1.12 34.99
CA TYR A 386 -0.58 -1.64 33.95
C TYR A 386 -1.11 -0.52 33.04
N ALA A 387 -1.53 0.61 33.62
CA ALA A 387 -1.99 1.77 32.87
C ALA A 387 -0.87 2.39 32.04
N LEU A 388 0.37 2.41 32.53
CA LEU A 388 1.55 2.87 31.80
C LEU A 388 1.81 2.01 30.57
N ARG A 389 1.79 0.67 30.67
CA ARG A 389 1.96 -0.22 29.51
C ARG A 389 0.86 -0.01 28.47
N ARG A 390 -0.38 0.19 28.92
CA ARG A 390 -1.49 0.55 28.02
C ARG A 390 -1.23 1.88 27.32
N LYS A 391 -0.73 2.91 28.03
CA LYS A 391 -0.35 4.21 27.43
C LYS A 391 0.77 4.04 26.40
N LEU A 392 1.82 3.27 26.71
CA LEU A 392 2.92 2.98 25.79
C LEU A 392 2.43 2.30 24.51
N ARG A 393 1.57 1.28 24.64
CA ARG A 393 0.94 0.61 23.50
C ARG A 393 0.10 1.59 22.66
N MET A 394 -0.80 2.36 23.31
CA MET A 394 -1.65 3.34 22.62
C MET A 394 -0.82 4.43 21.91
N HIS A 395 0.30 4.85 22.50
CA HIS A 395 1.22 5.80 21.89
C HIS A 395 1.88 5.22 20.64
N SER A 396 2.34 3.96 20.72
CA SER A 396 2.88 3.22 19.57
C SER A 396 1.87 3.08 18.43
N GLU A 397 0.65 2.65 18.75
CA GLU A 397 -0.46 2.52 17.79
C GLU A 397 -0.83 3.89 17.19
N SER A 398 -0.83 4.94 18.00
CA SER A 398 -1.09 6.30 17.53
C SER A 398 0.00 6.79 16.57
N LYS A 399 1.27 6.54 16.88
CA LYS A 399 2.40 6.84 15.98
C LYS A 399 2.28 6.07 14.66
N GLY A 400 1.93 4.79 14.70
CA GLY A 400 1.73 3.99 13.49
C GLY A 400 0.57 4.48 12.63
N ALA A 401 -0.58 4.77 13.24
CA ALA A 401 -1.72 5.39 12.56
C ALA A 401 -1.35 6.76 11.97
N ASN A 402 -0.55 7.57 12.68
CA ASN A 402 -0.06 8.85 12.17
C ASN A 402 0.87 8.67 10.97
N LYS A 403 1.74 7.66 10.97
CA LYS A 403 2.59 7.28 9.82
C LYS A 403 1.73 6.89 8.61
N MET A 404 0.67 6.10 8.82
CA MET A 404 -0.26 5.73 7.75
C MET A 404 -1.05 6.93 7.21
N LYS A 405 -1.56 7.82 8.08
CA LYS A 405 -2.23 9.07 7.66
C LYS A 405 -1.29 9.98 6.88
N ALA A 406 -0.03 10.08 7.32
CA ALA A 406 1.00 10.86 6.64
C ALA A 406 1.19 10.33 5.22
N TYR A 407 1.43 9.03 5.10
CA TYR A 407 1.62 8.33 3.85
C TYR A 407 0.42 8.41 2.91
N LEU A 408 -0.82 8.26 3.40
CA LEU A 408 -2.03 8.34 2.58
C LEU A 408 -2.52 9.78 2.35
N GLY A 409 -1.77 10.79 2.82
CA GLY A 409 -2.07 12.19 2.58
C GLY A 409 -3.37 12.69 3.21
N VAL A 410 -3.80 12.07 4.31
CA VAL A 410 -5.00 12.48 5.08
C VAL A 410 -4.66 13.03 6.46
N HIS A 411 -3.38 13.25 6.73
CA HIS A 411 -2.94 13.92 7.93
C HIS A 411 -3.32 15.42 7.89
N LEU A 412 -3.63 15.95 9.06
CA LEU A 412 -3.54 17.38 9.34
C LEU A 412 -2.11 17.57 9.88
N MET A 413 -1.21 18.24 9.14
CA MET A 413 0.04 18.65 9.78
C MET A 413 -0.31 19.74 10.80
N MET A 414 0.16 19.55 12.04
CA MET A 414 0.79 20.66 12.75
C MET A 414 2.17 20.76 12.08
N GLY A 415 2.54 21.92 11.55
CA GLY A 415 3.82 22.15 10.91
C GLY A 415 5.02 21.87 11.82
N GLY A 416 6.21 22.01 11.24
CA GLY A 416 7.49 21.60 11.83
C GLY A 416 8.22 22.66 12.66
N LYS A 417 9.51 22.40 12.85
CA LYS A 417 10.47 22.94 13.85
C LYS A 417 10.73 24.47 13.88
N TYR A 418 10.03 25.30 13.09
CA TYR A 418 10.16 26.78 13.14
C TYR A 418 8.78 27.42 13.07
N ALA A 419 8.23 27.69 14.25
CA ALA A 419 6.84 28.01 14.51
C ALA A 419 6.58 29.54 14.53
N ASP A 420 6.75 30.22 13.39
CA ASP A 420 6.41 31.65 13.26
C ASP A 420 5.19 31.94 12.35
N TRP A 421 4.38 30.93 12.04
CA TRP A 421 3.06 31.12 11.41
C TRP A 421 1.97 30.44 12.24
N PRO A 422 0.71 30.95 12.29
CA PRO A 422 -0.41 30.29 12.96
C PRO A 422 -0.74 28.95 12.27
N GLU A 423 -0.11 27.92 12.81
CA GLU A 423 0.06 26.55 12.36
C GLU A 423 -1.20 25.68 12.51
N ALA A 424 -2.35 26.30 12.77
CA ALA A 424 -3.61 25.61 12.90
C ALA A 424 -4.25 25.40 11.52
N LYS A 425 -4.10 24.18 10.97
CA LYS A 425 -5.07 23.54 10.03
C LYS A 425 -4.82 23.70 8.52
N GLN A 426 -3.62 23.40 8.01
CA GLN A 426 -3.46 23.20 6.56
C GLN A 426 -3.34 21.72 6.21
N PHE A 427 -4.25 21.22 5.35
CA PHE A 427 -3.96 20.04 4.53
C PHE A 427 -2.87 20.47 3.56
N PRO A 428 -1.72 19.80 3.49
CA PRO A 428 -0.71 20.25 2.54
C PRO A 428 -1.34 20.14 1.14
N SER A 429 -1.25 21.23 0.38
CA SER A 429 -1.60 21.20 -1.04
C SER A 429 -0.41 20.59 -1.79
N ARG A 430 -0.65 20.01 -2.98
CA ARG A 430 0.44 19.49 -3.83
C ARG A 430 1.51 20.53 -4.18
N ARG A 431 1.19 21.84 -4.09
CA ARG A 431 2.07 22.93 -4.54
C ARG A 431 2.78 23.69 -3.43
N ASN A 432 2.28 23.69 -2.19
CA ASN A 432 2.85 24.52 -1.12
C ASN A 432 3.01 23.71 0.17
N ILE A 433 4.15 23.03 0.32
CA ILE A 433 4.84 23.11 1.61
C ILE A 433 5.54 24.47 1.55
N ALA A 434 4.80 25.52 1.95
CA ALA A 434 5.19 26.92 1.82
C ALA A 434 6.68 27.10 2.13
N GLY A 435 7.48 27.46 1.11
CA GLY A 435 8.91 27.77 1.21
C GLY A 435 9.91 26.66 0.88
N SER A 436 9.53 25.37 0.86
CA SER A 436 10.54 24.29 0.75
C SER A 436 10.80 23.75 -0.66
N GLY A 437 9.96 24.04 -1.64
CA GLY A 437 10.05 23.50 -3.01
C GLY A 437 9.89 21.98 -3.13
N ARG A 438 9.62 21.25 -2.03
CA ARG A 438 9.55 19.79 -2.04
C ARG A 438 8.13 19.30 -2.37
N PRO A 439 7.95 18.40 -3.35
CA PRO A 439 6.67 17.78 -3.62
C PRO A 439 6.22 16.93 -2.42
N ALA A 440 4.94 16.99 -2.10
CA ALA A 440 4.38 16.18 -1.02
C ALA A 440 4.49 14.67 -1.35
N ASN A 441 5.18 13.91 -0.49
CA ASN A 441 5.50 12.51 -0.71
C ASN A 441 4.40 11.54 -0.21
N TRP A 442 3.12 11.86 -0.46
CA TRP A 442 2.03 10.93 -0.14
C TRP A 442 1.68 10.02 -1.31
N GLN A 443 1.08 8.89 -1.00
CA GLN A 443 0.54 7.94 -1.95
C GLN A 443 -0.79 8.48 -2.52
N GLN A 444 -0.77 8.87 -3.79
CA GLN A 444 -1.88 9.55 -4.45
C GLN A 444 -3.13 8.67 -4.61
N ILE A 445 -2.96 7.39 -4.92
CA ILE A 445 -4.05 6.41 -5.13
C ILE A 445 -4.85 6.23 -3.84
N GLY A 446 -4.16 6.03 -2.71
CA GLY A 446 -4.76 5.88 -1.39
C GLY A 446 -5.46 7.15 -0.94
N ARG A 447 -4.86 8.33 -1.18
CA ARG A 447 -5.51 9.62 -0.93
C ARG A 447 -6.81 9.78 -1.72
N GLN A 448 -6.80 9.40 -3.00
CA GLN A 448 -7.98 9.46 -3.85
C GLN A 448 -9.06 8.46 -3.36
N GLY A 449 -8.67 7.24 -2.97
CA GLY A 449 -9.59 6.27 -2.35
C GLY A 449 -10.27 6.85 -1.11
N LEU A 450 -9.50 7.44 -0.20
CA LEU A 450 -10.04 8.05 1.02
C LEU A 450 -10.91 9.29 0.75
N TYR A 451 -10.62 10.05 -0.30
CA TYR A 451 -11.48 11.15 -0.74
C TYR A 451 -12.83 10.64 -1.25
N LEU A 452 -12.82 9.59 -2.07
CA LEU A 452 -14.04 8.96 -2.58
C LEU A 452 -14.86 8.35 -1.44
N PHE A 453 -14.20 7.67 -0.49
CA PHE A 453 -14.85 7.17 0.72
C PHE A 453 -15.52 8.31 1.51
N ALA A 454 -14.81 9.42 1.75
CA ALA A 454 -15.39 10.56 2.45
C ALA A 454 -16.61 11.17 1.72
N LYS A 455 -16.64 11.13 0.38
CA LYS A 455 -17.85 11.48 -0.38
C LYS A 455 -18.98 10.47 -0.20
N GLN A 456 -18.69 9.17 -0.18
CA GLN A 456 -19.73 8.15 0.07
C GLN A 456 -20.41 8.34 1.43
N THR A 457 -19.66 8.73 2.46
CA THR A 457 -20.25 9.09 3.77
C THR A 457 -21.14 10.35 3.75
N GLU A 458 -21.06 11.16 2.70
CA GLU A 458 -22.01 12.26 2.46
C GLU A 458 -23.31 11.78 1.84
N TYR A 459 -23.19 10.92 0.82
CA TYR A 459 -24.33 10.35 0.12
C TYR A 459 -25.11 9.35 0.98
N ARG A 460 -24.44 8.74 1.98
CA ARG A 460 -25.01 7.74 2.89
C ARG A 460 -24.97 8.24 4.34
N PRO A 461 -25.76 9.26 4.71
CA PRO A 461 -25.71 9.85 6.05
C PRO A 461 -26.18 8.90 7.16
N SER A 462 -26.95 7.87 6.83
CA SER A 462 -27.40 6.81 7.74
C SER A 462 -26.33 5.77 8.06
N SER A 463 -25.31 5.62 7.20
CA SER A 463 -24.18 4.72 7.45
C SER A 463 -23.44 5.12 8.74
N GLU A 464 -22.74 4.18 9.37
CA GLU A 464 -21.98 4.43 10.59
C GLU A 464 -20.99 5.60 10.43
N TRP A 465 -20.24 5.62 9.34
CA TRP A 465 -19.30 6.71 9.03
C TRP A 465 -20.00 7.99 8.57
N GLY A 466 -21.17 7.90 7.93
CA GLY A 466 -22.03 9.05 7.63
C GLY A 466 -22.54 9.75 8.88
N ALA A 467 -22.98 8.98 9.88
CA ALA A 467 -23.40 9.49 11.18
C ALA A 467 -22.24 10.18 11.92
N LYS A 468 -21.05 9.56 11.95
CA LYS A 468 -19.83 10.19 12.51
C LYS A 468 -19.48 11.49 11.79
N ARG A 469 -19.57 11.51 10.46
CA ARG A 469 -19.35 12.72 9.66
C ARG A 469 -20.34 13.82 10.00
N LYS A 470 -21.62 13.49 10.19
CA LYS A 470 -22.67 14.45 10.60
C LYS A 470 -22.34 15.09 11.95
N VAL A 471 -21.93 14.29 12.94
CA VAL A 471 -21.49 14.77 14.27
C VAL A 471 -20.29 15.72 14.13
N TRP A 472 -19.27 15.36 13.36
CA TRP A 472 -18.12 16.25 13.16
C TRP A 472 -18.44 17.50 12.37
N LYS A 473 -19.32 17.40 11.36
CA LYS A 473 -19.81 18.55 10.59
C LYS A 473 -20.52 19.54 11.51
N GLY A 474 -21.40 19.06 12.38
CA GLY A 474 -22.10 19.86 13.41
C GLY A 474 -21.12 20.56 14.35
N GLY A 475 -20.20 19.80 14.98
CA GLY A 475 -19.23 20.39 15.90
C GLY A 475 -18.21 21.34 15.23
N ILE A 476 -17.91 21.17 13.93
CA ILE A 476 -17.12 22.15 13.17
C ILE A 476 -17.95 23.41 12.90
N ALA A 477 -19.22 23.25 12.52
CA ALA A 477 -20.11 24.38 12.27
C ALA A 477 -20.30 25.22 13.54
N GLU A 478 -20.58 24.60 14.69
CA GLU A 478 -20.71 25.26 15.98
C GLU A 478 -19.46 26.07 16.37
N ARG A 479 -18.27 25.46 16.32
CA ARG A 479 -16.98 26.15 16.58
C ARG A 479 -16.61 27.22 15.55
N LYS A 480 -17.36 27.31 14.44
CA LYS A 480 -17.10 28.23 13.33
C LYS A 480 -18.31 29.08 12.97
N GLN A 481 -19.28 29.18 13.89
CA GLN A 481 -20.29 30.22 13.85
C GLN A 481 -19.63 31.59 14.01
N PRO A 482 -20.23 32.66 13.45
CA PRO A 482 -19.80 34.01 13.78
C PRO A 482 -19.85 34.20 15.31
N LEU A 483 -18.76 34.74 15.86
CA LEU A 483 -18.72 35.16 17.25
C LEU A 483 -19.68 36.35 17.42
N ASN A 484 -20.35 36.44 18.57
CA ASN A 484 -21.06 37.67 18.94
C ASN A 484 -20.04 38.77 19.30
N ASP A 485 -20.48 40.02 19.33
CA ASP A 485 -19.60 41.19 19.53
C ASP A 485 -18.78 41.10 20.83
N ALA A 486 -19.37 40.55 21.90
CA ALA A 486 -18.69 40.33 23.17
C ALA A 486 -17.56 39.29 23.08
N ALA A 487 -17.79 38.13 22.44
CA ALA A 487 -16.76 37.12 22.24
C ALA A 487 -15.70 37.55 21.21
N LEU A 488 -16.07 38.45 20.28
CA LEU A 488 -15.14 39.09 19.36
C LEU A 488 -14.16 40.00 20.12
N ALA A 489 -14.68 40.89 20.98
CA ALA A 489 -13.88 41.78 21.80
C ALA A 489 -12.93 41.01 22.74
N GLN A 490 -13.39 39.91 23.34
CA GLN A 490 -12.54 39.04 24.15
C GLN A 490 -11.45 38.35 23.31
N ALA A 491 -11.77 37.82 22.13
CA ALA A 491 -10.79 37.17 21.26
C ALA A 491 -9.72 38.16 20.75
N GLU A 492 -10.11 39.43 20.52
CA GLU A 492 -9.20 40.52 20.18
C GLU A 492 -8.28 40.87 21.34
N ALA A 493 -8.82 40.98 22.57
CA ALA A 493 -8.03 41.19 23.77
C ALA A 493 -7.01 40.04 24.03
N GLU A 494 -7.35 38.81 23.65
CA GLU A 494 -6.47 37.63 23.75
C GLU A 494 -5.48 37.49 22.57
N GLY A 495 -5.43 38.44 21.62
CA GLY A 495 -4.53 38.40 20.47
C GLY A 495 -4.85 37.29 19.45
N LYS A 496 -6.07 36.75 19.45
CA LYS A 496 -6.51 35.66 18.56
C LYS A 496 -7.12 36.21 17.28
N GLU A 497 -6.37 36.99 16.50
CA GLU A 497 -6.85 37.62 15.24
C GLU A 497 -7.47 36.62 14.24
N ASN A 498 -7.03 35.36 14.24
CA ASN A 498 -7.52 34.30 13.36
C ASN A 498 -8.78 33.57 13.86
N ALA A 499 -9.34 33.94 15.02
CA ALA A 499 -10.64 33.44 15.47
C ALA A 499 -11.81 34.00 14.62
N ARG A 500 -11.55 35.09 13.86
CA ARG A 500 -12.52 35.99 13.23
C ARG A 500 -13.38 35.48 12.08
N ILE A 501 -12.99 34.44 11.32
CA ILE A 501 -13.66 34.20 10.02
C ILE A 501 -14.60 32.97 10.08
N PRO A 502 -15.94 33.17 10.01
CA PRO A 502 -16.89 32.09 9.83
C PRO A 502 -16.53 31.28 8.61
N TRP A 503 -16.60 29.95 8.72
CA TRP A 503 -16.30 29.11 7.57
C TRP A 503 -17.52 28.99 6.67
N PRO A 504 -17.39 29.18 5.34
CA PRO A 504 -18.47 28.86 4.41
C PRO A 504 -18.90 27.39 4.54
N LYS A 505 -20.18 27.09 4.32
CA LYS A 505 -20.72 25.71 4.37
C LYS A 505 -19.88 24.71 3.56
N ALA A 506 -19.41 25.12 2.38
CA ALA A 506 -18.54 24.29 1.54
C ALA A 506 -17.20 23.94 2.23
N ARG A 507 -16.57 24.89 2.94
CA ARG A 507 -15.33 24.66 3.70
C ARG A 507 -15.58 23.72 4.89
N ILE A 508 -16.69 23.91 5.61
CA ILE A 508 -17.11 23.01 6.70
C ILE A 508 -17.29 21.59 6.17
N ASN A 509 -17.98 21.43 5.04
CA ASN A 509 -18.23 20.14 4.41
C ASN A 509 -16.94 19.42 3.98
N LYS A 510 -15.99 20.18 3.39
CA LYS A 510 -14.67 19.67 3.02
C LYS A 510 -13.87 19.27 4.25
N ALA A 511 -13.88 20.09 5.31
CA ALA A 511 -13.16 19.81 6.55
C ALA A 511 -13.71 18.58 7.28
N SER A 512 -15.04 18.42 7.35
CA SER A 512 -15.66 17.23 7.95
C SER A 512 -15.37 15.97 7.13
N GLY A 513 -15.35 16.05 5.80
CA GLY A 513 -14.95 14.95 4.92
C GLY A 513 -13.51 14.47 5.20
N TRP A 514 -12.54 15.39 5.25
CA TRP A 514 -11.17 14.98 5.56
C TRP A 514 -10.96 14.53 7.02
N ARG A 515 -11.69 15.12 7.97
CA ARG A 515 -11.69 14.63 9.36
C ARG A 515 -12.20 13.19 9.43
N THR A 516 -13.20 12.87 8.61
CA THR A 516 -13.73 11.52 8.46
C THR A 516 -12.68 10.56 7.92
N ALA A 517 -12.03 10.92 6.80
CA ALA A 517 -10.93 10.12 6.26
C ALA A 517 -9.77 9.92 7.26
N SER A 518 -9.42 10.96 8.04
CA SER A 518 -8.36 10.87 9.07
C SER A 518 -8.71 9.83 10.15
N ARG A 519 -9.93 9.91 10.68
CA ARG A 519 -10.42 8.99 11.72
C ARG A 519 -10.63 7.58 11.19
N PHE A 520 -11.05 7.47 9.93
CA PHE A 520 -11.13 6.20 9.23
C PHE A 520 -9.78 5.51 9.14
N VAL A 521 -8.71 6.21 8.75
CA VAL A 521 -7.36 5.63 8.69
C VAL A 521 -6.85 5.21 10.06
N GLU A 522 -7.14 5.97 11.12
CA GLU A 522 -6.78 5.56 12.49
C GLU A 522 -7.48 4.27 12.92
N TRP A 523 -8.77 4.15 12.60
CA TRP A 523 -9.55 2.94 12.85
C TRP A 523 -9.02 1.78 12.00
N LEU A 524 -8.89 1.97 10.69
CA LEU A 524 -8.42 0.96 9.75
C LEU A 524 -7.05 0.42 10.14
N PHE A 525 -6.11 1.29 10.51
CA PHE A 525 -4.79 0.88 10.97
C PHE A 525 -4.87 -0.07 12.18
N ARG A 526 -5.67 0.29 13.18
CA ARG A 526 -5.82 -0.54 14.39
C ARG A 526 -6.51 -1.85 14.09
N THR A 527 -7.62 -1.81 13.36
CA THR A 527 -8.41 -3.00 13.03
C THR A 527 -7.61 -3.96 12.17
N TRP A 528 -6.93 -3.46 11.14
CA TRP A 528 -6.13 -4.29 10.24
C TRP A 528 -4.88 -4.83 10.96
N LEU A 529 -4.15 -4.00 11.71
CA LEU A 529 -2.99 -4.49 12.46
C LEU A 529 -3.39 -5.53 13.52
N ASP A 530 -4.47 -5.30 14.27
CA ASP A 530 -4.98 -6.26 15.25
C ASP A 530 -5.37 -7.59 14.57
N TRP A 531 -6.06 -7.52 13.43
CA TRP A 531 -6.42 -8.68 12.62
C TRP A 531 -5.18 -9.49 12.17
N GLU A 532 -4.13 -8.80 11.69
CA GLU A 532 -2.86 -9.45 11.32
C GLU A 532 -2.17 -10.11 12.53
N THR A 533 -2.15 -9.42 13.69
CA THR A 533 -1.47 -9.93 14.89
C THR A 533 -2.19 -11.12 15.54
N ARG A 534 -3.50 -11.28 15.32
CA ARG A 534 -4.31 -12.38 15.88
C ARG A 534 -4.44 -13.59 14.95
N GLY A 535 -3.72 -13.60 13.83
CA GLY A 535 -3.79 -14.69 12.86
C GLY A 535 -5.14 -14.74 12.13
N GLY A 536 -5.72 -13.59 11.81
CA GLY A 536 -6.90 -13.50 10.94
C GLY A 536 -8.24 -13.81 11.58
N ARG A 537 -8.33 -13.80 12.93
CA ARG A 537 -9.61 -13.93 13.62
C ARG A 537 -10.19 -12.56 13.93
N THR A 538 -11.27 -12.19 13.24
CA THR A 538 -12.11 -11.05 13.60
C THR A 538 -12.66 -11.29 15.02
N PRO A 539 -12.36 -10.41 15.99
CA PRO A 539 -12.91 -10.57 17.32
C PRO A 539 -14.43 -10.35 17.28
N SER A 540 -15.21 -11.31 17.78
CA SER A 540 -16.69 -11.20 17.84
C SER A 540 -17.17 -9.95 18.61
N SER A 541 -16.37 -9.44 19.54
CA SER A 541 -16.66 -8.25 20.34
C SER A 541 -16.28 -6.91 19.67
N TRP A 542 -15.70 -6.95 18.46
CA TRP A 542 -15.23 -5.76 17.73
C TRP A 542 -16.15 -5.36 16.57
N LEU A 543 -17.36 -5.94 16.50
CA LEU A 543 -18.52 -5.30 15.87
C LEU A 543 -18.84 -4.01 16.63
N PHE A 544 -17.97 -3.02 16.40
CA PHE A 544 -17.94 -1.67 16.90
C PHE A 544 -17.90 -1.54 18.42
N PRO A 545 -16.85 -0.95 19.03
CA PRO A 545 -17.04 -0.33 20.31
C PRO A 545 -18.05 0.80 20.09
N SER A 546 -19.30 0.55 20.45
CA SER A 546 -20.43 1.50 20.54
C SER A 546 -20.13 2.72 21.44
N ARG A 547 -18.89 2.82 21.93
CA ARG A 547 -18.33 3.87 22.76
C ARG A 547 -16.95 4.31 22.28
N VAL A 548 -16.79 4.61 20.98
CA VAL A 548 -16.01 5.84 20.70
C VAL A 548 -16.89 6.96 21.23
N ARG A 549 -16.74 7.30 22.53
CA ARG A 549 -17.26 8.54 23.07
C ARG A 549 -16.59 9.64 22.26
N CYS A 550 -17.21 10.04 21.15
CA CYS A 550 -17.18 11.43 20.77
C CYS A 550 -17.51 12.14 22.07
N ARG A 551 -16.54 12.84 22.66
CA ARG A 551 -16.85 13.84 23.67
C ARG A 551 -17.80 14.78 22.95
N THR A 552 -19.10 14.51 23.07
CA THR A 552 -20.12 15.53 22.87
C THR A 552 -19.66 16.69 23.75
N PRO A 553 -19.65 17.93 23.24
CA PRO A 553 -19.54 19.07 24.13
C PRO A 553 -20.58 18.83 25.23
N THR A 554 -20.14 18.78 26.49
CA THR A 554 -21.09 18.86 27.60
C THR A 554 -21.91 20.12 27.33
N PRO A 555 -23.25 20.04 27.22
CA PRO A 555 -24.06 21.25 27.19
C PRO A 555 -23.65 22.06 28.41
N ASN A 556 -23.38 23.35 28.21
CA ASN A 556 -23.01 24.26 29.28
C ASN A 556 -23.99 24.04 30.44
N ARG A 557 -23.46 23.58 31.57
CA ARG A 557 -24.21 23.54 32.82
C ARG A 557 -24.67 24.98 33.05
N PRO A 558 -25.97 25.26 33.19
CA PRO A 558 -26.41 26.60 33.58
C PRO A 558 -25.68 26.96 34.88
N PRO A 559 -25.30 28.24 35.08
CA PRO A 559 -24.68 28.65 36.32
C PRO A 559 -25.61 28.25 37.48
N ASP A 560 -25.06 27.53 38.45
CA ASP A 560 -25.75 27.27 39.70
C ASP A 560 -26.00 28.64 40.34
N ASN A 561 -27.27 29.06 40.36
CA ASN A 561 -27.72 30.16 41.21
C ASN A 561 -27.86 29.59 42.62
N SER A 562 -26.79 29.70 43.39
CA SER A 562 -26.79 29.57 44.85
C SER A 562 -25.81 30.57 45.45
#